data_AF-A0A1C5C672-F1
#
_entry.id   AF-A0A1C5C672-F1
#
_cell.length_a   1.000
_cell.length_b   1.000
_cell.length_c   1.000
_cell.angle_alpha   90.00
_cell.angle_beta   90.00
_cell.angle_gamma   90.00
#
_symmetry.space_group_name_H-M   'P 1'
#
loop_
_entity.id
_entity.type
_entity.pdbx_description
1 polymer ?
#
loop_
_entity_poly.entity_id
_entity_poly.type
_entity_poly.pdbx_seq_one_letter_code
_entity_poly.pdbx_strand_id
1 'polypeptide(L)'
;MAAAQLEALTTAVFKAAAIHQLDRVMTFHHRVADARALAQASPGISRRLWAADPVVYPRRVWSGWLHGGHGMAHRREALAQFARGWGADGVVVERCVLSSARVLAEGVDIPEVDAVVFADPRESIVDTVQTVGRALRQGPCGDKVASLVVPVFLSPDERSEDWLASGSYLPLVKVLAALAAHDTDVIDRLAAWPGGVTTGGAAQEGPLLFATARHPADIAEFVRLRVINVERRGWLRGWTAARRFHAAHGHLNVPFHTKDGRFPLGQWIAEQRKANKTGRLPDVRIEALERLGMVWSHPDHVFNAGLSMARAYHAVHGHLAAGHDAAWDGYPVGTWLANRRREARLPADSRGAVSDARKAALAEVDPYWCPEWPLVWQRRYVLLQGHVTAGGSVEIEPGHMIAGEDTGSWLARQRLDWDILHAEQRRLLAGLGATPGDGGVQEEERVTQDGKFTRNLAAAAAYAQREGHLNVPRKHVEITDGTEIRLGIWISNQRSRRAKLPLQRVDALNELGMRWS
;
A
#
# COMPACT_ATOMS: atom_id res chain seq x y z
N MET A 1 22.20 -42.92 -20.26
CA MET A 1 20.73 -42.83 -20.33
C MET A 1 20.18 -44.03 -21.11
N ALA A 2 18.98 -44.55 -20.82
CA ALA A 2 18.35 -45.55 -21.70
C ALA A 2 17.95 -44.91 -23.05
N ALA A 3 18.00 -45.65 -24.16
CA ALA A 3 17.77 -45.09 -25.50
C ALA A 3 16.40 -44.38 -25.64
N ALA A 4 15.34 -44.97 -25.06
CA ALA A 4 14.01 -44.37 -25.04
C ALA A 4 13.96 -43.05 -24.25
N GLN A 5 14.71 -42.95 -23.15
CA GLN A 5 14.78 -41.74 -22.33
C GLN A 5 15.55 -40.62 -23.05
N LEU A 6 16.58 -40.95 -23.83
CA LEU A 6 17.30 -39.99 -24.65
C LEU A 6 16.42 -39.42 -25.78
N GLU A 7 15.65 -40.29 -26.44
CA GLU A 7 14.71 -39.87 -27.47
C GLU A 7 13.60 -38.98 -26.89
N ALA A 8 13.07 -39.35 -25.73
CA ALA A 8 12.08 -38.54 -25.01
C ALA A 8 12.63 -37.19 -24.55
N LEU A 9 13.85 -37.15 -24.00
CA LEU A 9 14.52 -35.92 -23.61
C LEU A 9 14.70 -35.00 -24.82
N THR A 10 15.27 -35.51 -25.91
CA THR A 10 15.57 -34.72 -27.11
C THR A 10 14.28 -34.18 -27.73
N THR A 11 13.23 -35.00 -27.77
CA THR A 11 11.89 -34.60 -28.19
C THR A 11 11.31 -33.49 -27.32
N ALA A 12 11.42 -33.62 -25.99
CA ALA A 12 10.96 -32.62 -25.04
C ALA A 12 11.72 -31.28 -25.20
N VAL A 13 13.02 -31.33 -25.46
CA VAL A 13 13.84 -30.14 -25.74
C VAL A 13 13.35 -29.42 -26.98
N PHE A 14 13.15 -30.12 -28.10
CA PHE A 14 12.65 -29.49 -29.33
C PHE A 14 11.21 -28.99 -29.19
N LYS A 15 10.34 -29.71 -28.48
CA LYS A 15 8.97 -29.26 -28.19
C LYS A 15 8.98 -27.98 -27.34
N ALA A 16 9.79 -27.93 -26.28
CA ALA A 16 9.94 -26.74 -25.45
C ALA A 16 10.50 -25.56 -26.25
N ALA A 17 11.51 -25.81 -27.09
CA ALA A 17 12.13 -24.79 -27.94
C ALA A 17 11.15 -24.20 -28.97
N ALA A 18 10.33 -25.05 -29.58
CA ALA A 18 9.29 -24.61 -30.52
C ALA A 18 8.21 -23.75 -29.84
N ILE A 19 7.65 -24.23 -28.72
CA ILE A 19 6.55 -23.54 -28.00
C ILE A 19 7.00 -22.19 -27.44
N HIS A 20 8.24 -22.11 -26.93
CA HIS A 20 8.76 -20.92 -26.28
C HIS A 20 9.67 -20.07 -27.17
N GLN A 21 9.78 -20.40 -28.46
CA GLN A 21 10.62 -19.67 -29.42
C GLN A 21 12.07 -19.52 -28.91
N LEU A 22 12.65 -20.60 -28.40
CA LEU A 22 14.03 -20.62 -27.87
C LEU A 22 15.00 -21.01 -28.99
N ASP A 23 15.74 -20.06 -29.55
CA ASP A 23 16.59 -20.30 -30.72
C ASP A 23 17.91 -20.97 -30.31
N ARG A 24 18.41 -20.63 -29.14
CA ARG A 24 19.67 -21.12 -28.57
C ARG A 24 19.43 -21.88 -27.28
N VAL A 25 19.47 -23.21 -27.36
CA VAL A 25 19.25 -24.09 -26.23
C VAL A 25 20.55 -24.80 -25.84
N MET A 26 20.88 -24.73 -24.56
CA MET A 26 22.03 -25.43 -24.01
C MET A 26 21.59 -26.54 -23.07
N THR A 27 22.14 -27.76 -23.22
CA THR A 27 21.77 -28.91 -22.38
C THR A 27 22.96 -29.35 -21.54
N PHE A 28 22.73 -29.61 -20.26
CA PHE A 28 23.77 -30.04 -19.32
C PHE A 28 23.58 -31.50 -18.91
N HIS A 29 24.65 -32.27 -19.04
CA HIS A 29 24.69 -33.70 -18.76
C HIS A 29 25.80 -34.00 -17.76
N HIS A 30 25.58 -34.97 -16.88
CA HIS A 30 26.60 -35.47 -15.96
C HIS A 30 27.66 -36.34 -16.66
N ARG A 31 27.26 -37.06 -17.72
CA ARG A 31 28.10 -37.98 -18.51
C ARG A 31 28.38 -37.44 -19.90
N VAL A 32 29.65 -37.53 -20.31
CA VAL A 32 30.10 -37.18 -21.66
C VAL A 32 29.38 -37.99 -22.74
N ALA A 33 29.17 -39.28 -22.49
CA ALA A 33 28.46 -40.16 -23.40
C ALA A 33 27.01 -39.69 -23.68
N ASP A 34 26.31 -39.17 -22.67
CA ASP A 34 24.93 -38.71 -22.80
C ASP A 34 24.85 -37.37 -23.56
N ALA A 35 25.78 -36.43 -23.28
CA ALA A 35 25.91 -35.19 -24.06
C ALA A 35 26.20 -35.44 -25.55
N ARG A 36 27.13 -36.37 -25.83
CA ARG A 36 27.46 -36.77 -27.20
C ARG A 36 26.27 -37.45 -27.88
N ALA A 37 25.58 -38.36 -27.18
CA ALA A 37 24.46 -39.10 -27.73
C ALA A 37 23.28 -38.15 -28.08
N LEU A 38 22.97 -37.16 -27.23
CA LEU A 38 21.94 -36.17 -27.53
C LEU A 38 22.30 -35.35 -28.77
N ALA A 39 23.55 -34.87 -28.86
CA ALA A 39 23.98 -34.07 -30.00
C ALA A 39 23.92 -34.85 -31.32
N GLN A 40 24.29 -36.14 -31.29
CA GLN A 40 24.21 -37.01 -32.46
C GLN A 40 22.76 -37.36 -32.85
N ALA A 41 21.86 -37.53 -31.88
CA ALA A 41 20.46 -37.86 -32.13
C ALA A 41 19.62 -36.67 -32.62
N SER A 42 20.00 -35.45 -32.22
CA SER A 42 19.22 -34.21 -32.42
C SER A 42 18.82 -33.94 -33.88
N PRO A 43 19.72 -33.99 -34.89
CA PRO A 43 19.34 -33.75 -36.29
C PRO A 43 18.37 -34.78 -36.86
N GLY A 44 18.45 -36.04 -36.40
CA GLY A 44 17.54 -37.11 -36.82
C GLY A 44 16.15 -36.96 -36.21
N ILE A 45 16.09 -36.65 -34.92
CA ILE A 45 14.84 -36.43 -34.18
C ILE A 45 14.14 -35.17 -34.69
N SER A 46 14.86 -34.06 -34.90
CA SER A 46 14.28 -32.83 -35.44
C SER A 46 13.65 -33.05 -36.82
N ARG A 47 14.30 -33.82 -37.70
CA ARG A 47 13.74 -34.15 -39.03
C ARG A 47 12.43 -34.94 -38.93
N ARG A 48 12.34 -35.90 -37.99
CA ARG A 48 11.11 -36.67 -37.76
C ARG A 48 9.99 -35.80 -37.18
N LEU A 49 10.33 -34.88 -36.28
CA LEU A 49 9.37 -33.92 -35.72
C LEU A 49 8.87 -32.92 -36.79
N TRP A 50 9.77 -32.38 -37.61
CA TRP A 50 9.40 -31.51 -38.75
C TRP A 50 8.52 -32.24 -39.76
N ALA A 51 8.83 -33.51 -40.08
CA ALA A 51 7.99 -34.29 -40.99
C ALA A 51 6.57 -34.54 -40.44
N ALA A 52 6.43 -34.60 -39.11
CA ALA A 52 5.14 -34.77 -38.45
C ALA A 52 4.35 -33.45 -38.35
N ASP A 53 5.02 -32.34 -38.02
CA ASP A 53 4.41 -31.01 -37.96
C ASP A 53 5.42 -29.92 -38.40
N PRO A 54 5.44 -29.58 -39.70
CA PRO A 54 6.33 -28.55 -40.25
C PRO A 54 6.03 -27.12 -39.78
N VAL A 55 4.85 -26.89 -39.19
CA VAL A 55 4.42 -25.56 -38.70
C VAL A 55 5.04 -25.28 -37.33
N VAL A 56 5.15 -26.31 -36.50
CA VAL A 56 5.64 -26.20 -35.12
C VAL A 56 7.15 -26.42 -35.02
N TYR A 57 7.70 -27.40 -35.73
CA TYR A 57 9.09 -27.81 -35.55
C TYR A 57 10.02 -27.25 -36.63
N PRO A 58 11.27 -26.89 -36.29
CA PRO A 58 12.23 -26.32 -37.23
C PRO A 58 12.73 -27.35 -38.25
N ARG A 59 12.98 -26.89 -39.48
CA ARG A 59 13.56 -27.77 -40.52
C ARG A 59 15.07 -27.91 -40.36
N ARG A 60 15.76 -26.80 -40.06
CA ARG A 60 17.22 -26.76 -39.95
C ARG A 60 17.66 -26.56 -38.51
N VAL A 61 18.41 -27.54 -38.00
CA VAL A 61 18.92 -27.54 -36.63
C VAL A 61 20.41 -27.83 -36.62
N TRP A 62 21.16 -27.03 -35.87
CA TRP A 62 22.53 -27.32 -35.52
C TRP A 62 22.59 -28.02 -34.16
N SER A 63 23.46 -29.02 -34.03
CA SER A 63 23.75 -29.61 -32.73
C SER A 63 25.23 -29.92 -32.56
N GLY A 64 25.76 -29.59 -31.39
CA GLY A 64 27.14 -29.82 -31.00
C GLY A 64 27.25 -30.32 -29.57
N TRP A 65 28.43 -30.81 -29.18
CA TRP A 65 28.71 -31.21 -27.81
C TRP A 65 30.11 -30.83 -27.35
N LEU A 66 30.27 -30.60 -26.04
CA LEU A 66 31.54 -30.23 -25.42
C LEU A 66 31.77 -31.04 -24.14
N HIS A 67 33.01 -31.52 -23.95
CA HIS A 67 33.49 -32.07 -22.68
C HIS A 67 34.90 -31.55 -22.31
N GLY A 68 35.29 -31.75 -21.04
CA GLY A 68 36.51 -31.16 -20.46
C GLY A 68 37.83 -31.62 -21.11
N GLY A 69 37.80 -32.64 -21.98
CA GLY A 69 38.97 -33.10 -22.74
C GLY A 69 39.12 -32.45 -24.10
N HIS A 70 38.15 -31.68 -24.60
CA HIS A 70 38.30 -30.95 -25.86
C HIS A 70 39.32 -29.82 -25.72
N GLY A 71 40.20 -29.66 -26.71
CA GLY A 71 41.17 -28.57 -26.78
C GLY A 71 40.51 -27.19 -26.94
N MET A 72 41.23 -26.13 -26.57
CA MET A 72 40.76 -24.73 -26.59
C MET A 72 40.22 -24.29 -27.95
N ALA A 73 40.90 -24.67 -29.05
CA ALA A 73 40.48 -24.31 -30.41
C ALA A 73 39.11 -24.90 -30.77
N HIS A 74 38.89 -26.18 -30.47
CA HIS A 74 37.62 -26.85 -30.71
C HIS A 74 36.48 -26.26 -29.87
N ARG A 75 36.75 -25.94 -28.59
CA ARG A 75 35.75 -25.28 -27.72
C ARG A 75 35.32 -23.93 -28.30
N ARG A 76 36.28 -23.09 -28.67
CA ARG A 76 36.01 -21.77 -29.25
C ARG A 76 35.19 -21.87 -30.53
N GLU A 77 35.52 -22.81 -31.41
CA GLU A 77 34.80 -23.00 -32.66
C GLU A 77 33.36 -23.45 -32.42
N ALA A 78 33.13 -24.48 -31.59
CA ALA A 78 31.79 -24.97 -31.29
C ALA A 78 30.91 -23.90 -30.62
N LEU A 79 31.49 -23.07 -29.74
CA LEU A 79 30.80 -21.95 -29.10
C LEU A 79 30.48 -20.84 -30.10
N ALA A 80 31.40 -20.52 -31.02
CA ALA A 80 31.17 -19.52 -32.06
C ALA A 80 30.08 -19.98 -33.04
N GLN A 81 30.07 -21.24 -33.45
CA GLN A 81 29.01 -21.81 -34.29
C GLN A 81 27.65 -21.78 -33.59
N PHE A 82 27.63 -22.14 -32.30
CA PHE A 82 26.42 -22.05 -31.48
C PHE A 82 25.92 -20.61 -31.37
N ALA A 83 26.79 -19.64 -31.06
CA ALA A 83 26.42 -18.24 -30.90
C ALA A 83 25.95 -17.61 -32.23
N ARG A 84 26.58 -17.94 -33.36
CA ARG A 84 26.19 -17.45 -34.69
C ARG A 84 24.97 -18.15 -35.28
N GLY A 85 24.73 -19.39 -34.88
CA GLY A 85 23.64 -20.23 -35.36
C GLY A 85 23.85 -20.69 -36.80
N TRP A 86 25.06 -21.16 -37.11
CA TRP A 86 25.41 -21.63 -38.45
C TRP A 86 25.54 -23.15 -38.49
N GLY A 87 24.98 -23.74 -39.55
CA GLY A 87 25.21 -25.13 -39.92
C GLY A 87 26.62 -25.35 -40.45
N ALA A 88 27.02 -26.62 -40.57
CA ALA A 88 28.34 -27.00 -41.12
C ALA A 88 28.51 -26.60 -42.60
N ASP A 89 27.42 -26.25 -43.27
CA ASP A 89 27.31 -25.74 -44.64
C ASP A 89 27.35 -24.20 -44.73
N GLY A 90 27.55 -23.51 -43.59
CA GLY A 90 27.61 -22.05 -43.52
C GLY A 90 26.24 -21.37 -43.59
N VAL A 91 25.14 -22.11 -43.49
CA VAL A 91 23.79 -21.56 -43.54
C VAL A 91 23.21 -21.35 -42.15
N VAL A 92 22.46 -20.26 -41.95
CA VAL A 92 21.76 -20.00 -40.70
C VAL A 92 20.75 -21.12 -40.42
N VAL A 93 20.80 -21.67 -39.20
CA VAL A 93 19.86 -22.68 -38.71
C VAL A 93 18.79 -22.04 -37.84
N GLU A 94 17.62 -22.68 -37.77
CA GLU A 94 16.46 -22.18 -37.02
C GLU A 94 16.57 -22.47 -35.51
N ARG A 95 17.27 -23.56 -35.12
CA ARG A 95 17.57 -23.87 -33.71
C ARG A 95 18.98 -24.41 -33.54
N CYS A 96 19.60 -24.05 -32.42
CA CYS A 96 20.88 -24.58 -32.00
C CYS A 96 20.76 -25.31 -30.66
N VAL A 97 21.30 -26.52 -30.59
CA VAL A 97 21.38 -27.30 -29.36
C VAL A 97 22.84 -27.63 -29.03
N LEU A 98 23.38 -27.03 -27.98
CA LEU A 98 24.74 -27.33 -27.49
C LEU A 98 24.68 -28.20 -26.23
N SER A 99 25.25 -29.41 -26.29
CA SER A 99 25.26 -30.37 -25.18
C SER A 99 26.59 -30.34 -24.43
N SER A 100 26.58 -29.99 -23.15
CA SER A 100 27.79 -29.85 -22.34
C SER A 100 27.85 -30.89 -21.23
N ALA A 101 29.05 -31.44 -21.02
CA ALA A 101 29.39 -32.27 -19.87
C ALA A 101 30.68 -31.78 -19.21
N ARG A 102 30.58 -31.15 -18.03
CA ARG A 102 31.71 -30.70 -17.18
C ARG A 102 32.67 -29.66 -17.81
N VAL A 103 32.21 -28.77 -18.71
CA VAL A 103 33.13 -27.86 -19.47
C VAL A 103 33.08 -26.40 -19.06
N LEU A 104 31.94 -25.90 -18.62
CA LEU A 104 31.71 -24.45 -18.65
C LEU A 104 32.01 -23.73 -17.33
N ALA A 105 32.64 -24.43 -16.37
CA ALA A 105 33.03 -23.85 -15.09
C ALA A 105 34.00 -22.65 -15.22
N GLU A 106 34.69 -22.51 -16.35
CA GLU A 106 35.66 -21.43 -16.57
C GLU A 106 35.32 -20.58 -17.81
N GLY A 107 34.78 -19.37 -17.56
CA GLY A 107 35.11 -18.18 -18.35
C GLY A 107 34.46 -17.95 -19.73
N VAL A 108 33.34 -18.59 -20.06
CA VAL A 108 32.64 -18.32 -21.34
C VAL A 108 31.29 -17.64 -21.09
N ASP A 109 31.19 -16.37 -21.48
CA ASP A 109 29.94 -15.60 -21.55
C ASP A 109 29.29 -15.83 -22.91
N ILE A 110 28.02 -16.26 -22.93
CA ILE A 110 27.27 -16.56 -24.17
C ILE A 110 25.90 -15.87 -24.08
N PRO A 111 25.83 -14.54 -24.27
CA PRO A 111 24.59 -13.78 -24.13
C PRO A 111 23.50 -14.23 -25.10
N GLU A 112 23.84 -14.99 -26.15
CA GLU A 112 22.91 -15.54 -27.12
C GLU A 112 22.09 -16.72 -26.57
N VAL A 113 22.44 -17.34 -25.44
CA VAL A 113 21.68 -18.48 -24.87
C VAL A 113 20.28 -18.05 -24.42
N ASP A 114 19.23 -18.69 -24.95
CA ASP A 114 17.82 -18.41 -24.59
C ASP A 114 17.29 -19.36 -23.51
N ALA A 115 17.80 -20.60 -23.51
CA ALA A 115 17.39 -21.58 -22.51
C ALA A 115 18.50 -22.55 -22.11
N VAL A 116 18.39 -23.00 -20.87
CA VAL A 116 19.24 -24.02 -20.26
C VAL A 116 18.40 -25.20 -19.82
N VAL A 117 18.79 -26.40 -20.24
CA VAL A 117 18.14 -27.67 -19.92
C VAL A 117 19.03 -28.49 -19.01
N PHE A 118 18.53 -28.90 -17.84
CA PHE A 118 19.24 -29.81 -16.93
C PHE A 118 18.87 -31.27 -17.24
N ALA A 119 19.56 -31.90 -18.19
CA ALA A 119 19.19 -33.22 -18.70
C ALA A 119 19.34 -34.37 -17.68
N ASP A 120 20.35 -34.33 -16.82
CA ASP A 120 20.52 -35.29 -15.72
C ASP A 120 21.26 -34.63 -14.52
N PRO A 121 20.53 -34.00 -13.58
CA PRO A 121 21.12 -33.27 -12.46
C PRO A 121 21.38 -34.21 -11.27
N ARG A 122 22.59 -34.78 -11.18
CA ARG A 122 22.95 -35.66 -10.05
C ARG A 122 23.93 -35.05 -9.06
N GLU A 123 25.11 -34.63 -9.50
CA GLU A 123 26.24 -34.43 -8.57
C GLU A 123 26.82 -33.00 -8.52
N SER A 124 26.63 -32.16 -9.55
CA SER A 124 27.24 -30.81 -9.63
C SER A 124 26.20 -29.75 -10.01
N ILE A 125 25.04 -29.78 -9.35
CA ILE A 125 23.94 -28.85 -9.64
C ILE A 125 24.32 -27.44 -9.18
N VAL A 126 25.05 -27.32 -8.07
CA VAL A 126 25.53 -26.04 -7.54
C VAL A 126 26.52 -25.38 -8.52
N ASP A 127 27.55 -26.10 -8.98
CA ASP A 127 28.52 -25.54 -9.94
C ASP A 127 27.88 -25.26 -11.31
N THR A 128 26.93 -26.10 -11.74
CA THR A 128 26.18 -25.88 -12.98
C THR A 128 25.33 -24.62 -12.87
N VAL A 129 24.63 -24.39 -11.75
CA VAL A 129 23.81 -23.18 -11.55
C VAL A 129 24.67 -21.92 -11.46
N GLN A 130 25.83 -21.96 -10.79
CA GLN A 130 26.78 -20.82 -10.77
C GLN A 130 27.34 -20.52 -12.17
N THR A 131 27.66 -21.56 -12.93
CA THR A 131 28.12 -21.46 -14.33
C THR A 131 27.03 -20.88 -15.23
N VAL A 132 25.80 -21.36 -15.07
CA VAL A 132 24.62 -20.89 -15.82
C VAL A 132 24.31 -19.44 -15.50
N GLY A 133 24.38 -19.02 -14.23
CA GLY A 133 24.21 -17.61 -13.84
C GLY A 133 25.26 -16.66 -14.48
N ARG A 134 26.45 -17.16 -14.82
CA ARG A 134 27.47 -16.40 -15.57
C ARG A 134 27.24 -16.38 -17.07
N ALA A 135 26.69 -17.44 -17.65
CA ALA A 135 26.40 -17.55 -19.08
C ALA A 135 25.06 -16.89 -19.49
N LEU A 136 24.12 -16.72 -18.55
CA LEU A 136 22.80 -16.11 -18.76
C LEU A 136 22.79 -14.58 -18.55
N ARG A 137 23.94 -13.91 -18.68
CA ARG A 137 24.04 -12.46 -18.49
C ARG A 137 23.13 -11.71 -19.46
N GLN A 138 22.56 -10.62 -18.97
CA GLN A 138 21.74 -9.72 -19.78
C GLN A 138 22.59 -9.25 -20.97
N GLY A 139 22.06 -9.45 -22.17
CA GLY A 139 22.57 -8.74 -23.34
C GLY A 139 22.49 -7.22 -23.12
N PRO A 140 23.16 -6.41 -23.97
CA PRO A 140 23.34 -4.96 -23.78
C PRO A 140 22.04 -4.13 -23.62
N CYS A 141 20.85 -4.72 -23.85
CA CYS A 141 19.55 -4.06 -23.74
C CYS A 141 18.71 -4.46 -22.50
N GLY A 142 19.24 -5.23 -21.54
CA GLY A 142 18.62 -5.41 -20.20
C GLY A 142 17.37 -6.30 -20.09
N ASP A 143 16.66 -6.62 -21.19
CA ASP A 143 15.32 -7.26 -21.14
C ASP A 143 15.29 -8.77 -21.42
N LYS A 144 16.44 -9.47 -21.42
CA LYS A 144 16.48 -10.89 -21.80
C LYS A 144 15.95 -11.80 -20.67
N VAL A 145 14.92 -12.60 -20.97
CA VAL A 145 14.42 -13.66 -20.08
C VAL A 145 15.03 -15.00 -20.50
N ALA A 146 15.97 -15.50 -19.69
CA ALA A 146 16.53 -16.84 -19.87
C ALA A 146 15.63 -17.91 -19.26
N SER A 147 15.33 -18.97 -20.03
CA SER A 147 14.44 -20.05 -19.59
C SER A 147 15.21 -21.23 -19.00
N LEU A 148 14.83 -21.68 -17.81
CA LEU A 148 15.36 -22.89 -17.17
C LEU A 148 14.37 -24.04 -17.38
N VAL A 149 14.85 -25.11 -18.02
CA VAL A 149 14.04 -26.30 -18.36
C VAL A 149 14.56 -27.49 -17.57
N VAL A 150 13.69 -28.11 -16.79
CA VAL A 150 14.02 -29.34 -16.04
C VAL A 150 13.10 -30.46 -16.52
N PRO A 151 13.62 -31.46 -17.25
CA PRO A 151 12.86 -32.65 -17.61
C PRO A 151 12.56 -33.49 -16.36
N VAL A 152 11.29 -33.88 -16.20
CA VAL A 152 10.83 -34.78 -15.14
C VAL A 152 10.24 -36.02 -15.80
N PHE A 153 10.84 -37.17 -15.53
CA PHE A 153 10.36 -38.47 -16.01
C PHE A 153 9.54 -39.11 -14.91
N LEU A 154 8.21 -39.15 -15.10
CA LEU A 154 7.30 -39.77 -14.15
C LEU A 154 7.32 -41.30 -14.32
N SER A 155 7.18 -42.02 -13.21
CA SER A 155 6.91 -43.46 -13.28
C SER A 155 5.49 -43.72 -13.83
N PRO A 156 5.21 -44.89 -14.42
CA PRO A 156 3.91 -45.18 -15.04
C PRO A 156 2.70 -44.96 -14.11
N ASP A 157 2.88 -45.23 -12.82
CA ASP A 157 1.82 -45.12 -11.80
C ASP A 157 1.78 -43.75 -11.13
N GLU A 158 2.69 -42.86 -11.51
CA GLU A 158 2.89 -41.57 -10.87
C GLU A 158 2.13 -40.47 -11.61
N ARG A 159 1.31 -39.73 -10.87
CA ARG A 159 0.57 -38.59 -11.42
C ARG A 159 1.38 -37.32 -11.27
N SER A 160 1.33 -36.46 -12.28
CA SER A 160 2.01 -35.15 -12.26
C SER A 160 1.56 -34.19 -11.15
N GLU A 161 0.50 -34.55 -10.43
CA GLU A 161 -0.09 -33.81 -9.31
C GLU A 161 0.54 -34.18 -7.96
N ASP A 162 1.18 -35.35 -7.86
CA ASP A 162 1.76 -35.92 -6.63
C ASP A 162 3.24 -35.54 -6.45
N TRP A 163 3.61 -34.36 -6.95
CA TRP A 163 5.00 -33.89 -7.03
C TRP A 163 5.69 -33.72 -5.67
N LEU A 164 4.92 -33.65 -4.58
CA LEU A 164 5.43 -33.53 -3.20
C LEU A 164 5.95 -34.84 -2.63
N ALA A 165 5.42 -35.96 -3.10
CA ALA A 165 5.73 -37.30 -2.58
C ALA A 165 6.63 -38.11 -3.52
N SER A 166 6.88 -37.59 -4.71
CA SER A 166 7.57 -38.34 -5.76
C SER A 166 9.06 -38.00 -5.85
N GLY A 167 9.87 -39.07 -5.88
CA GLY A 167 11.29 -39.01 -6.17
C GLY A 167 11.64 -38.53 -7.58
N SER A 168 10.70 -38.58 -8.53
CA SER A 168 10.90 -38.14 -9.92
C SER A 168 11.10 -36.63 -10.04
N TYR A 169 10.60 -35.86 -9.07
CA TYR A 169 10.78 -34.40 -8.98
C TYR A 169 12.05 -33.97 -8.26
N LEU A 170 12.83 -34.91 -7.70
CA LEU A 170 14.09 -34.61 -7.01
C LEU A 170 15.06 -33.77 -7.86
N PRO A 171 15.25 -34.03 -9.18
CA PRO A 171 15.94 -33.14 -10.11
C PRO A 171 15.52 -31.67 -10.04
N LEU A 172 14.22 -31.40 -10.08
CA LEU A 172 13.65 -30.05 -10.02
C LEU A 172 13.91 -29.41 -8.65
N VAL A 173 13.68 -30.16 -7.57
CA VAL A 173 13.92 -29.69 -6.19
C VAL A 173 15.38 -29.27 -6.02
N LYS A 174 16.32 -30.08 -6.52
CA LYS A 174 17.75 -29.75 -6.42
C LYS A 174 18.14 -28.51 -7.23
N VAL A 175 17.59 -28.33 -8.44
CA VAL A 175 17.82 -27.12 -9.26
C VAL A 175 17.28 -25.87 -8.54
N LEU A 176 16.06 -25.95 -8.01
CA LEU A 176 15.45 -24.85 -7.25
C LEU A 176 16.26 -24.53 -5.98
N ALA A 177 16.69 -25.54 -5.23
CA ALA A 177 17.53 -25.35 -4.04
C ALA A 177 18.89 -24.71 -4.38
N ALA A 178 19.50 -25.09 -5.50
CA ALA A 178 20.74 -24.48 -5.96
C ALA A 178 20.57 -23.02 -6.40
N LEU A 179 19.44 -22.68 -7.05
CA LEU A 179 19.10 -21.27 -7.35
C LEU A 179 18.88 -20.47 -6.07
N ALA A 180 18.19 -21.05 -5.08
CA ALA A 180 17.97 -20.43 -3.78
C ALA A 180 19.27 -20.10 -3.05
N ALA A 181 20.28 -20.98 -3.11
CA ALA A 181 21.57 -20.78 -2.46
C ALA A 181 22.36 -19.57 -3.01
N HIS A 182 21.99 -19.05 -4.18
CA HIS A 182 22.69 -17.96 -4.86
C HIS A 182 21.91 -16.65 -4.96
N ASP A 183 20.63 -16.63 -4.56
CA ASP A 183 19.77 -15.45 -4.63
C ASP A 183 18.78 -15.43 -3.44
N THR A 184 18.91 -14.40 -2.59
CA THR A 184 18.11 -14.24 -1.38
C THR A 184 16.62 -13.98 -1.69
N ASP A 185 16.31 -13.37 -2.83
CA ASP A 185 14.93 -13.16 -3.29
C ASP A 185 14.30 -14.47 -3.79
N VAL A 186 15.11 -15.42 -4.27
CA VAL A 186 14.65 -16.77 -4.67
C VAL A 186 14.33 -17.63 -3.45
N ILE A 187 15.03 -17.45 -2.31
CA ILE A 187 14.72 -18.12 -1.04
C ILE A 187 13.33 -17.74 -0.54
N ASP A 188 13.00 -16.44 -0.52
CA ASP A 188 11.68 -15.97 -0.08
C ASP A 188 10.55 -16.44 -1.02
N ARG A 189 10.83 -16.55 -2.32
CA ARG A 189 9.90 -17.07 -3.33
C ARG A 189 9.72 -18.59 -3.26
N LEU A 190 10.76 -19.34 -2.87
CA LEU A 190 10.70 -20.79 -2.64
C LEU A 190 10.15 -21.15 -1.25
N ALA A 191 10.27 -20.28 -0.25
CA ALA A 191 9.63 -20.46 1.05
C ALA A 191 8.09 -20.43 0.97
N ALA A 192 7.53 -19.79 -0.07
CA ALA A 192 6.10 -19.80 -0.40
C ALA A 192 5.64 -21.06 -1.17
N TRP A 193 6.55 -21.99 -1.46
CA TRP A 193 6.30 -23.26 -2.14
C TRP A 193 5.74 -24.28 -1.13
N PRO A 194 4.63 -24.99 -1.41
CA PRO A 194 4.05 -25.92 -0.45
C PRO A 194 4.88 -27.20 -0.42
N GLY A 195 5.89 -27.26 0.44
CA GLY A 195 6.80 -28.40 0.60
C GLY A 195 8.17 -27.90 1.04
N GLY A 196 8.36 -27.73 2.35
CA GLY A 196 9.65 -27.34 2.92
C GLY A 196 10.74 -28.33 2.53
N VAL A 197 11.91 -27.82 2.19
CA VAL A 197 13.09 -28.65 1.87
C VAL A 197 13.57 -29.32 3.16
N THR A 198 13.14 -30.55 3.41
CA THR A 198 13.82 -31.45 4.35
C THR A 198 14.76 -32.34 3.55
N THR A 199 16.05 -32.05 3.63
CA THR A 199 17.13 -32.92 3.16
C THR A 199 17.16 -34.20 4.00
N GLY A 200 16.59 -35.30 3.49
CA GLY A 200 16.73 -36.61 4.12
C GLY A 200 15.69 -37.61 3.63
N GLY A 201 16.09 -38.52 2.75
CA GLY A 201 15.27 -39.65 2.33
C GLY A 201 15.96 -40.44 1.22
N ALA A 202 16.58 -41.56 1.58
CA ALA A 202 17.24 -42.47 0.66
C ALA A 202 16.25 -43.09 -0.33
N ALA A 203 16.53 -42.97 -1.63
CA ALA A 203 15.77 -43.62 -2.69
C ALA A 203 16.36 -45.00 -2.98
N GLN A 204 15.50 -46.01 -2.89
CA GLN A 204 15.78 -47.42 -3.21
C GLN A 204 15.85 -47.59 -4.74
N GLU A 205 16.94 -48.19 -5.24
CA GLU A 205 17.12 -48.51 -6.66
C GLU A 205 16.40 -49.81 -7.04
N GLY A 206 15.70 -49.81 -8.18
CA GLY A 206 15.19 -51.00 -8.84
C GLY A 206 15.11 -50.77 -10.37
N PRO A 207 15.60 -51.69 -11.23
CA PRO A 207 15.78 -51.44 -12.65
C PRO A 207 14.55 -51.89 -13.45
N LEU A 208 14.01 -51.04 -14.31
CA LEU A 208 13.09 -51.49 -15.36
C LEU A 208 13.46 -50.86 -16.72
N LEU A 209 13.97 -51.75 -17.57
CA LEU A 209 14.21 -51.57 -19.00
C LEU A 209 12.88 -51.39 -19.74
N PHE A 210 12.78 -50.37 -20.61
CA PHE A 210 11.80 -50.36 -21.69
C PHE A 210 12.48 -50.03 -23.01
N ALA A 211 12.63 -51.08 -23.82
CA ALA A 211 13.17 -51.05 -25.17
C ALA A 211 12.01 -51.18 -26.17
N THR A 212 11.61 -50.05 -26.75
CA THR A 212 11.04 -49.93 -28.11
C THR A 212 11.20 -48.47 -28.53
N ALA A 213 11.89 -48.21 -29.63
CA ALA A 213 11.99 -46.87 -30.21
C ALA A 213 10.58 -46.41 -30.62
N ARG A 214 10.08 -45.31 -30.05
CA ARG A 214 8.77 -44.72 -30.38
C ARG A 214 8.98 -43.54 -31.29
N HIS A 215 8.02 -43.25 -32.18
CA HIS A 215 8.16 -42.09 -33.06
C HIS A 215 8.19 -40.80 -32.21
N PRO A 216 9.12 -39.85 -32.47
CA PRO A 216 9.20 -38.61 -31.69
C PRO A 216 7.89 -37.81 -31.62
N ALA A 217 7.06 -37.88 -32.67
CA ALA A 217 5.75 -37.22 -32.69
C ALA A 217 4.81 -37.79 -31.61
N ASP A 218 4.77 -39.11 -31.44
CA ASP A 218 3.95 -39.76 -30.40
C ASP A 218 4.46 -39.35 -29.02
N ILE A 219 5.78 -39.34 -28.82
CA ILE A 219 6.39 -38.91 -27.56
C ILE A 219 6.06 -37.44 -27.28
N ALA A 220 6.08 -36.59 -28.32
CA ALA A 220 5.75 -35.18 -28.18
C ALA A 220 4.33 -34.99 -27.65
N GLU A 221 3.34 -35.79 -28.05
CA GLU A 221 1.97 -35.73 -27.52
C GLU A 221 1.93 -35.95 -26.00
N PHE A 222 2.74 -36.90 -25.49
CA PHE A 222 2.82 -37.22 -24.06
C PHE A 222 3.65 -36.22 -23.23
N VAL A 223 4.53 -35.42 -23.85
CA VAL A 223 5.31 -34.40 -23.14
C VAL A 223 4.40 -33.23 -22.72
N ARG A 224 4.09 -33.15 -21.43
CA ARG A 224 3.39 -32.01 -20.82
C ARG A 224 4.38 -30.94 -20.37
N LEU A 225 4.27 -29.75 -20.92
CA LEU A 225 5.07 -28.60 -20.51
C LEU A 225 4.33 -27.81 -19.41
N ARG A 226 4.97 -27.61 -18.26
CA ARG A 226 4.44 -26.73 -17.20
C ARG A 226 5.35 -25.52 -17.01
N VAL A 227 4.83 -24.34 -17.35
CA VAL A 227 5.48 -23.07 -17.03
C VAL A 227 5.23 -22.74 -15.56
N ILE A 228 6.29 -22.72 -14.77
CA ILE A 228 6.25 -22.22 -13.39
C ILE A 228 6.67 -20.76 -13.44
N ASN A 229 5.71 -19.86 -13.61
CA ASN A 229 5.92 -18.43 -13.41
C ASN A 229 5.71 -18.12 -11.92
N VAL A 230 6.80 -17.94 -11.20
CA VAL A 230 6.82 -17.76 -9.73
C VAL A 230 6.12 -16.46 -9.31
N GLU A 231 6.20 -15.40 -10.12
CA GLU A 231 5.51 -14.13 -9.83
C GLU A 231 4.00 -14.17 -10.06
N ARG A 232 3.54 -14.86 -11.12
CA ARG A 232 2.11 -14.91 -11.46
C ARG A 232 1.28 -15.67 -10.42
N ARG A 233 1.85 -16.69 -9.75
CA ARG A 233 1.12 -17.49 -8.75
C ARG A 233 0.95 -16.79 -7.41
N GLY A 234 1.91 -15.97 -6.99
CA GLY A 234 1.82 -15.18 -5.75
C GLY A 234 0.71 -14.12 -5.82
N TRP A 235 0.67 -13.37 -6.93
CA TRP A 235 -0.38 -12.37 -7.17
C TRP A 235 -1.77 -13.00 -7.26
N LEU A 236 -1.95 -14.08 -8.03
CA LEU A 236 -3.27 -14.70 -8.21
C LEU A 236 -3.83 -15.27 -6.89
N ARG A 237 -2.97 -15.83 -6.02
CA ARG A 237 -3.37 -16.29 -4.68
C ARG A 237 -3.82 -15.13 -3.80
N GLY A 238 -3.02 -14.05 -3.74
CA GLY A 238 -3.38 -12.85 -2.98
C GLY A 238 -4.65 -12.18 -3.50
N TRP A 239 -4.80 -12.07 -4.82
CA TRP A 239 -6.00 -11.59 -5.49
C TRP A 239 -7.25 -12.41 -5.15
N THR A 240 -7.15 -13.74 -5.20
CA THR A 240 -8.27 -14.64 -4.88
C THR A 240 -8.66 -14.55 -3.40
N ALA A 241 -7.69 -14.42 -2.51
CA ALA A 241 -7.90 -14.19 -1.09
C ALA A 241 -8.56 -12.83 -0.81
N ALA A 242 -8.10 -11.77 -1.47
CA ALA A 242 -8.67 -10.43 -1.40
C ALA A 242 -10.14 -10.40 -1.88
N ARG A 243 -10.45 -11.08 -2.99
CA ARG A 243 -11.83 -11.22 -3.48
C ARG A 243 -12.75 -11.92 -2.47
N ARG A 244 -12.28 -12.99 -1.84
CA ARG A 244 -13.05 -13.70 -0.80
C ARG A 244 -13.28 -12.84 0.43
N PHE A 245 -12.24 -12.11 0.87
CA PHE A 245 -12.38 -11.17 1.98
C PHE A 245 -13.39 -10.07 1.66
N HIS A 246 -13.30 -9.46 0.47
CA HIS A 246 -14.26 -8.45 0.01
C HIS A 246 -15.69 -9.01 -0.08
N ALA A 247 -15.89 -10.21 -0.60
CA ALA A 247 -17.21 -10.83 -0.65
C ALA A 247 -17.82 -11.04 0.74
N ALA A 248 -16.99 -11.30 1.76
CA ALA A 248 -17.44 -11.49 3.13
C ALA A 248 -17.66 -10.18 3.92
N HIS A 249 -16.91 -9.12 3.62
CA HIS A 249 -16.88 -7.89 4.44
C HIS A 249 -17.33 -6.62 3.70
N GLY A 250 -17.48 -6.66 2.37
CA GLY A 250 -17.82 -5.50 1.53
C GLY A 250 -16.69 -4.47 1.37
N HIS A 251 -15.49 -4.74 1.88
CA HIS A 251 -14.35 -3.82 1.82
C HIS A 251 -13.01 -4.58 1.84
N LEU A 252 -11.90 -3.90 1.49
CA LEU A 252 -10.55 -4.46 1.57
C LEU A 252 -9.68 -3.84 2.69
N ASN A 253 -10.31 -3.35 3.76
CA ASN A 253 -9.60 -2.94 4.97
C ASN A 253 -9.18 -4.16 5.81
N VAL A 254 -8.19 -4.91 5.32
CA VAL A 254 -7.72 -6.15 5.96
C VAL A 254 -6.75 -5.83 7.12
N PRO A 255 -7.01 -6.28 8.36
CA PRO A 255 -6.05 -6.19 9.46
C PRO A 255 -4.74 -6.94 9.15
N PHE A 256 -3.59 -6.41 9.59
CA PHE A 256 -2.25 -6.92 9.22
C PHE A 256 -2.04 -8.42 9.48
N HIS A 257 -2.61 -8.96 10.57
CA HIS A 257 -2.46 -10.36 10.95
C HIS A 257 -3.49 -11.31 10.33
N THR A 258 -4.41 -10.81 9.50
CA THR A 258 -5.48 -11.62 8.90
C THR A 258 -4.91 -12.65 7.93
N LYS A 259 -5.43 -13.88 8.00
CA LYS A 259 -5.08 -14.97 7.10
C LYS A 259 -6.31 -15.46 6.34
N ASP A 260 -6.13 -15.88 5.10
CA ASP A 260 -7.09 -16.64 4.31
C ASP A 260 -6.57 -18.08 4.18
N GLY A 261 -7.03 -18.96 5.07
CA GLY A 261 -6.43 -20.28 5.28
C GLY A 261 -4.97 -20.15 5.76
N ARG A 262 -4.02 -20.67 4.97
CA ARG A 262 -2.57 -20.53 5.24
C ARG A 262 -1.96 -19.25 4.66
N PHE A 263 -2.71 -18.50 3.83
CA PHE A 263 -2.19 -17.33 3.13
C PHE A 263 -2.24 -16.08 4.02
N PRO A 264 -1.12 -15.34 4.21
CA PRO A 264 -1.07 -14.15 5.05
C PRO A 264 -1.64 -12.91 4.33
N LEU A 265 -2.96 -12.88 4.15
CA LEU A 265 -3.65 -11.82 3.39
C LEU A 265 -3.36 -10.40 3.92
N GLY A 266 -3.34 -10.21 5.23
CA GLY A 266 -3.10 -8.89 5.83
C GLY A 266 -1.70 -8.33 5.53
N GLN A 267 -0.68 -9.20 5.52
CA GLN A 267 0.68 -8.82 5.16
C GLN A 267 0.79 -8.54 3.66
N TRP A 268 0.18 -9.40 2.83
CA TRP A 268 0.16 -9.21 1.38
C TRP A 268 -0.50 -7.88 0.97
N ILE A 269 -1.62 -7.50 1.60
CA ILE A 269 -2.27 -6.20 1.39
C ILE A 269 -1.35 -5.04 1.79
N ALA A 270 -0.61 -5.16 2.90
CA ALA A 270 0.36 -4.15 3.32
C ALA A 270 1.53 -4.02 2.33
N GLU A 271 2.02 -5.12 1.77
CA GLU A 271 3.02 -5.12 0.70
C GLU A 271 2.50 -4.43 -0.56
N GLN A 272 1.23 -4.64 -0.95
CA GLN A 272 0.64 -3.96 -2.11
C GLN A 272 0.59 -2.44 -1.89
N ARG A 273 0.23 -1.99 -0.67
CA ARG A 273 0.27 -0.56 -0.30
C ARG A 273 1.67 0.01 -0.42
N LYS A 274 2.68 -0.73 0.05
CA LYS A 274 4.09 -0.33 -0.04
C LYS A 274 4.56 -0.27 -1.50
N ALA A 275 4.23 -1.29 -2.30
CA ALA A 275 4.60 -1.36 -3.71
C ALA A 275 4.00 -0.19 -4.52
N ASN A 276 2.72 0.12 -4.29
CA ASN A 276 2.06 1.28 -4.90
C ASN A 276 2.74 2.60 -4.51
N LYS A 277 3.01 2.80 -3.21
CA LYS A 277 3.71 4.00 -2.72
C LYS A 277 5.10 4.19 -3.36
N THR A 278 5.79 3.10 -3.69
CA THR A 278 7.12 3.13 -4.33
C THR A 278 7.07 3.11 -5.87
N GLY A 279 5.88 3.14 -6.49
CA GLY A 279 5.73 3.08 -7.95
C GLY A 279 6.11 1.72 -8.57
N ARG A 280 6.18 0.65 -7.77
CA ARG A 280 6.58 -0.70 -8.21
C ARG A 280 5.39 -1.61 -8.54
N LEU A 281 4.16 -1.13 -8.33
CA LEU A 281 2.94 -1.91 -8.60
C LEU A 281 2.39 -1.51 -9.98
N PRO A 282 2.27 -2.46 -10.94
CA PRO A 282 1.70 -2.17 -12.26
C PRO A 282 0.24 -1.66 -12.20
N ASP A 283 -0.13 -0.76 -13.11
CA ASP A 283 -1.45 -0.11 -13.16
C ASP A 283 -2.62 -1.12 -13.17
N VAL A 284 -2.52 -2.17 -13.98
CA VAL A 284 -3.54 -3.24 -14.06
C VAL A 284 -3.82 -3.91 -12.70
N ARG A 285 -2.82 -3.93 -11.80
CA ARG A 285 -2.94 -4.48 -10.45
C ARG A 285 -3.55 -3.47 -9.47
N ILE A 286 -3.23 -2.19 -9.66
CA ILE A 286 -3.85 -1.08 -8.93
C ILE A 286 -5.35 -1.07 -9.22
N GLU A 287 -5.74 -1.01 -10.50
CA GLU A 287 -7.14 -1.02 -10.95
C GLU A 287 -7.91 -2.27 -10.48
N ALA A 288 -7.26 -3.42 -10.43
CA ALA A 288 -7.86 -4.64 -9.91
C ALA A 288 -8.20 -4.50 -8.42
N LEU A 289 -7.25 -4.05 -7.60
CA LEU A 289 -7.46 -3.89 -6.16
C LEU A 289 -8.45 -2.77 -5.84
N GLU A 290 -8.46 -1.69 -6.61
CA GLU A 290 -9.43 -0.60 -6.47
C GLU A 290 -10.86 -1.06 -6.70
N ARG A 291 -11.10 -1.95 -7.66
CA ARG A 291 -12.41 -2.59 -7.87
C ARG A 291 -12.90 -3.42 -6.68
N LEU A 292 -12.01 -3.78 -5.75
CA LEU A 292 -12.35 -4.47 -4.50
C LEU A 292 -12.40 -3.52 -3.30
N GLY A 293 -12.34 -2.20 -3.50
CA GLY A 293 -12.36 -1.21 -2.43
C GLY A 293 -11.03 -1.12 -1.67
N MET A 294 -9.89 -1.25 -2.37
CA MET A 294 -8.57 -1.09 -1.78
C MET A 294 -8.33 0.33 -1.26
N VAL A 295 -8.05 0.42 0.04
CA VAL A 295 -7.59 1.65 0.67
C VAL A 295 -6.06 1.66 0.67
N TRP A 296 -5.46 2.47 -0.21
CA TRP A 296 -4.00 2.58 -0.35
C TRP A 296 -3.33 3.26 0.85
N SER A 297 -4.00 4.25 1.43
CA SER A 297 -3.56 4.98 2.61
C SER A 297 -4.75 5.24 3.52
N HIS A 298 -4.77 4.55 4.68
CA HIS A 298 -5.84 4.72 5.66
C HIS A 298 -5.93 6.17 6.19
N PRO A 299 -4.82 6.86 6.49
CA PRO A 299 -4.87 8.27 6.85
C PRO A 299 -5.48 9.17 5.78
N ASP A 300 -5.18 8.92 4.50
CA ASP A 300 -5.73 9.73 3.40
C ASP A 300 -7.21 9.43 3.17
N HIS A 301 -7.62 8.17 3.26
CA HIS A 301 -9.03 7.80 3.19
C HIS A 301 -9.85 8.45 4.32
N VAL A 302 -9.37 8.41 5.57
CA VAL A 302 -10.04 9.07 6.70
C VAL A 302 -10.08 10.59 6.52
N PHE A 303 -8.99 11.18 6.00
CA PHE A 303 -8.96 12.61 5.70
C PHE A 303 -9.94 12.98 4.59
N ASN A 304 -9.98 12.25 3.48
CA ASN A 304 -10.86 12.49 2.34
C ASN A 304 -12.34 12.31 2.71
N ALA A 305 -12.66 11.33 3.56
CA ALA A 305 -14.02 11.18 4.10
C ALA A 305 -14.41 12.42 4.92
N GLY A 306 -13.55 12.87 5.84
CA GLY A 306 -13.80 14.08 6.63
C GLY A 306 -13.88 15.35 5.77
N LEU A 307 -13.04 15.47 4.74
CA LEU A 307 -13.06 16.58 3.78
C LEU A 307 -14.36 16.58 2.97
N SER A 308 -14.86 15.41 2.57
CA SER A 308 -16.15 15.29 1.87
C SER A 308 -17.30 15.75 2.77
N MET A 309 -17.29 15.35 4.05
CA MET A 309 -18.27 15.82 5.02
C MET A 309 -18.14 17.33 5.30
N ALA A 310 -16.92 17.86 5.31
CA ALA A 310 -16.70 19.31 5.40
C ALA A 310 -17.24 20.05 4.18
N ARG A 311 -17.04 19.53 2.94
CA ARG A 311 -17.64 20.09 1.72
C ARG A 311 -19.16 20.09 1.80
N ALA A 312 -19.77 19.00 2.25
CA ALA A 312 -21.23 18.91 2.40
C ALA A 312 -21.76 19.91 3.46
N TYR A 313 -21.08 20.01 4.60
CA TYR A 313 -21.40 21.02 5.61
C TYR A 313 -21.27 22.44 5.05
N HIS A 314 -20.17 22.74 4.35
CA HIS A 314 -19.93 24.04 3.73
C HIS A 314 -21.00 24.40 2.70
N ALA A 315 -21.45 23.45 1.88
CA ALA A 315 -22.46 23.69 0.86
C ALA A 315 -23.80 24.19 1.43
N VAL A 316 -24.11 23.85 2.69
CA VAL A 316 -25.34 24.28 3.36
C VAL A 316 -25.13 25.50 4.26
N HIS A 317 -24.00 25.58 4.95
CA HIS A 317 -23.75 26.65 5.92
C HIS A 317 -22.91 27.83 5.38
N GLY A 318 -22.32 27.68 4.19
CA GLY A 318 -21.45 28.70 3.58
C GLY A 318 -20.11 28.91 4.29
N HIS A 319 -19.78 28.07 5.29
CA HIS A 319 -18.53 28.17 6.05
C HIS A 319 -18.16 26.86 6.74
N LEU A 320 -16.89 26.71 7.12
CA LEU A 320 -16.41 25.60 7.95
C LEU A 320 -16.30 25.96 9.45
N ALA A 321 -16.80 27.10 9.89
CA ALA A 321 -16.80 27.52 11.30
C ALA A 321 -17.71 26.68 12.23
N ALA A 322 -17.87 25.37 12.03
CA ALA A 322 -18.77 24.48 12.77
C ALA A 322 -18.54 24.47 14.30
N GLY A 323 -19.62 24.27 15.07
CA GLY A 323 -19.60 23.98 16.51
C GLY A 323 -18.82 22.70 16.82
N HIS A 324 -18.34 22.50 18.05
CA HIS A 324 -17.63 21.26 18.39
C HIS A 324 -18.54 20.02 18.28
N ASP A 325 -19.82 20.22 18.61
CA ASP A 325 -20.94 19.28 18.59
C ASP A 325 -21.62 19.17 17.22
N ALA A 326 -21.19 19.95 16.22
CA ALA A 326 -21.76 19.87 14.89
C ALA A 326 -21.50 18.50 14.25
N ALA A 327 -22.57 17.90 13.72
CA ALA A 327 -22.53 16.67 12.97
C ALA A 327 -23.22 16.82 11.62
N TRP A 328 -22.74 16.10 10.61
CA TRP A 328 -23.34 16.04 9.28
C TRP A 328 -23.55 14.57 8.91
N ASP A 329 -24.79 14.14 8.71
CA ASP A 329 -25.14 12.75 8.42
C ASP A 329 -24.49 11.75 9.40
N GLY A 330 -24.57 12.06 10.70
CA GLY A 330 -23.95 11.27 11.77
C GLY A 330 -22.42 11.42 11.90
N TYR A 331 -21.75 12.07 10.95
CA TYR A 331 -20.31 12.34 11.02
C TYR A 331 -20.02 13.55 11.91
N PRO A 332 -19.13 13.46 12.93
CA PRO A 332 -18.83 14.55 13.86
C PRO A 332 -17.88 15.60 13.24
N VAL A 333 -18.37 16.33 12.23
CA VAL A 333 -17.60 17.31 11.45
C VAL A 333 -16.99 18.41 12.32
N GLY A 334 -17.69 18.82 13.37
CA GLY A 334 -17.22 19.81 14.34
C GLY A 334 -15.94 19.42 15.06
N THR A 335 -15.95 18.22 15.65
CA THR A 335 -14.79 17.63 16.32
C THR A 335 -13.65 17.36 15.34
N TRP A 336 -13.98 16.88 14.12
CA TRP A 336 -12.97 16.66 13.09
C TRP A 336 -12.26 17.96 12.67
N LEU A 337 -13.00 19.03 12.39
CA LEU A 337 -12.44 20.35 12.05
C LEU A 337 -11.64 20.95 13.22
N ALA A 338 -12.09 20.80 14.46
CA ALA A 338 -11.35 21.24 15.64
C ALA A 338 -9.97 20.56 15.75
N ASN A 339 -9.93 19.24 15.50
CA ASN A 339 -8.66 18.50 15.48
C ASN A 339 -7.76 18.96 14.33
N ARG A 340 -8.28 19.16 13.12
CA ARG A 340 -7.50 19.66 11.97
C ARG A 340 -6.90 21.04 12.23
N ARG A 341 -7.66 21.95 12.85
CA ARG A 341 -7.17 23.28 13.24
C ARG A 341 -6.04 23.20 14.26
N ARG A 342 -6.20 22.35 15.29
CA ARG A 342 -5.15 22.13 16.30
C ARG A 342 -3.87 21.60 15.65
N GLU A 343 -3.99 20.61 14.78
CA GLU A 343 -2.87 19.99 14.09
C GLU A 343 -2.21 20.92 13.06
N ALA A 344 -2.96 21.84 12.45
CA ALA A 344 -2.40 22.82 11.51
C ALA A 344 -1.60 23.94 12.18
N ARG A 345 -1.82 24.15 13.48
CA ARG A 345 -1.05 25.09 14.32
C ARG A 345 0.23 24.47 14.89
N LEU A 346 0.48 23.19 14.65
CA LEU A 346 1.75 22.56 15.02
C LEU A 346 2.86 22.96 14.04
N PRO A 347 4.13 23.00 14.49
CA PRO A 347 5.27 23.16 13.59
C PRO A 347 5.28 22.07 12.51
N ALA A 348 5.68 22.41 11.28
CA ALA A 348 5.56 21.54 10.10
C ALA A 348 6.18 20.15 10.28
N ASP A 349 7.32 20.05 10.97
CA ASP A 349 8.05 18.80 11.19
C ASP A 349 7.52 17.99 12.39
N SER A 350 6.53 18.51 13.11
CA SER A 350 6.00 17.83 14.29
C SER A 350 5.16 16.61 13.90
N ARG A 351 5.33 15.52 14.65
CA ARG A 351 4.50 14.32 14.50
C ARG A 351 3.02 14.68 14.70
N GLY A 352 2.21 14.49 13.65
CA GLY A 352 0.78 14.79 13.66
C GLY A 352 0.41 16.16 13.09
N ALA A 353 1.37 16.96 12.61
CA ALA A 353 1.07 18.16 11.85
C ALA A 353 0.28 17.83 10.57
N VAL A 354 -0.67 18.69 10.21
CA VAL A 354 -1.38 18.59 8.93
C VAL A 354 -0.41 18.96 7.82
N SER A 355 -0.28 18.10 6.79
CA SER A 355 0.54 18.39 5.63
C SER A 355 0.02 19.59 4.83
N ASP A 356 0.89 20.28 4.11
CA ASP A 356 0.51 21.47 3.34
C ASP A 356 -0.54 21.15 2.26
N ALA A 357 -0.45 19.99 1.62
CA ALA A 357 -1.47 19.52 0.68
C ALA A 357 -2.87 19.41 1.33
N ARG A 358 -2.94 18.94 2.58
CA ARG A 358 -4.21 18.83 3.32
C ARG A 358 -4.72 20.19 3.80
N LYS A 359 -3.83 21.10 4.17
CA LYS A 359 -4.20 22.50 4.48
C LYS A 359 -4.77 23.19 3.24
N ALA A 360 -4.14 23.02 2.09
CA ALA A 360 -4.60 23.57 0.81
C ALA A 360 -5.99 23.00 0.43
N ALA A 361 -6.19 21.69 0.56
CA ALA A 361 -7.48 21.07 0.25
C ALA A 361 -8.64 21.57 1.14
N LEU A 362 -8.36 21.92 2.40
CA LEU A 362 -9.34 22.56 3.30
C LEU A 362 -9.57 24.04 2.95
N ALA A 363 -8.51 24.76 2.59
CA ALA A 363 -8.58 26.16 2.18
C ALA A 363 -9.33 26.37 0.85
N GLU A 364 -9.30 25.37 -0.03
CA GLU A 364 -10.13 25.35 -1.25
C GLU A 364 -11.64 25.31 -0.93
N VAL A 365 -12.01 24.66 0.18
CA VAL A 365 -13.41 24.59 0.62
C VAL A 365 -13.82 25.89 1.32
N ASP A 366 -13.00 26.34 2.27
CA ASP A 366 -13.19 27.60 2.99
C ASP A 366 -11.80 28.19 3.30
N PRO A 367 -11.43 29.33 2.70
CA PRO A 367 -10.15 29.99 2.98
C PRO A 367 -9.95 30.31 4.47
N TYR A 368 -11.05 30.47 5.21
CA TYR A 368 -11.09 30.76 6.63
C TYR A 368 -11.40 29.51 7.47
N TRP A 369 -11.08 28.31 7.00
CA TRP A 369 -11.32 27.08 7.77
C TRP A 369 -10.52 27.03 9.09
N CYS A 370 -9.34 27.66 9.15
CA CYS A 370 -8.48 27.79 10.33
C CYS A 370 -8.09 29.26 10.56
N PRO A 371 -9.03 30.11 10.98
CA PRO A 371 -8.79 31.54 11.10
C PRO A 371 -7.94 31.88 12.34
N GLU A 372 -7.36 33.08 12.32
CA GLU A 372 -6.65 33.67 13.46
C GLU A 372 -7.59 34.36 14.47
N TRP A 373 -8.87 34.50 14.13
CA TRP A 373 -9.92 35.04 14.99
C TRP A 373 -10.85 33.96 15.57
N PRO A 374 -11.71 34.28 16.55
CA PRO A 374 -12.66 33.33 17.12
C PRO A 374 -13.69 32.83 16.10
N LEU A 375 -14.00 31.52 16.07
CA LEU A 375 -14.98 30.93 15.15
C LEU A 375 -16.39 31.52 15.32
N VAL A 376 -16.75 31.98 16.52
CA VAL A 376 -18.03 32.66 16.77
C VAL A 376 -18.15 33.95 15.96
N TRP A 377 -17.04 34.68 15.78
CA TRP A 377 -17.01 35.87 14.93
C TRP A 377 -17.33 35.50 13.48
N GLN A 378 -16.70 34.44 12.96
CA GLN A 378 -16.90 34.00 11.58
C GLN A 378 -18.35 33.56 11.32
N ARG A 379 -18.99 32.86 12.27
CA ARG A 379 -20.41 32.48 12.14
C ARG A 379 -21.31 33.70 12.00
N ARG A 380 -21.15 34.70 12.86
CA ARG A 380 -21.95 35.93 12.83
C ARG A 380 -21.69 36.76 11.58
N TYR A 381 -20.44 36.81 11.12
CA TYR A 381 -20.09 37.40 9.84
C TYR A 381 -20.85 36.77 8.69
N VAL A 382 -20.92 35.43 8.62
CA VAL A 382 -21.63 34.73 7.55
C VAL A 382 -23.15 34.92 7.64
N LEU A 383 -23.72 35.01 8.84
CA LEU A 383 -25.12 35.39 9.03
C LEU A 383 -25.41 36.79 8.45
N LEU A 384 -24.55 37.77 8.76
CA LEU A 384 -24.66 39.12 8.20
C LEU A 384 -24.47 39.13 6.69
N GLN A 385 -23.45 38.43 6.18
CA GLN A 385 -23.19 38.29 4.75
C GLN A 385 -24.39 37.69 4.02
N GLY A 386 -24.99 36.63 4.55
CA GLY A 386 -26.18 35.99 3.99
C GLY A 386 -27.38 36.94 3.97
N HIS A 387 -27.59 37.71 5.04
CA HIS A 387 -28.62 38.74 5.10
C HIS A 387 -28.43 39.83 4.03
N VAL A 388 -27.22 40.39 3.92
CA VAL A 388 -26.89 41.40 2.90
C VAL A 388 -27.04 40.85 1.48
N THR A 389 -26.58 39.62 1.25
CA THR A 389 -26.71 38.94 -0.06
C THR A 389 -28.17 38.70 -0.44
N ALA A 390 -29.05 38.47 0.54
CA ALA A 390 -30.50 38.36 0.34
C ALA A 390 -31.21 39.71 0.13
N GLY A 391 -30.47 40.82 0.03
CA GLY A 391 -31.00 42.19 -0.15
C GLY A 391 -31.26 42.94 1.16
N GLY A 392 -30.83 42.38 2.30
CA GLY A 392 -30.88 43.04 3.59
C GLY A 392 -29.87 44.19 3.72
N SER A 393 -30.13 45.11 4.65
CA SER A 393 -29.21 46.23 4.93
C SER A 393 -28.06 45.78 5.84
N VAL A 394 -26.88 46.34 5.65
CA VAL A 394 -25.78 46.22 6.62
C VAL A 394 -25.97 47.16 7.82
N GLU A 395 -26.80 48.20 7.68
CA GLU A 395 -27.21 49.09 8.76
C GLU A 395 -28.34 48.41 9.57
N ILE A 396 -27.93 47.59 10.54
CA ILE A 396 -28.83 46.91 11.47
C ILE A 396 -28.62 47.40 12.90
N GLU A 397 -29.72 47.71 13.59
CA GLU A 397 -29.71 48.22 14.96
C GLU A 397 -29.37 47.11 15.98
N PRO A 398 -28.77 47.46 17.14
CA PRO A 398 -28.61 46.54 18.26
C PRO A 398 -29.91 45.82 18.63
N GLY A 399 -29.85 44.50 18.82
CA GLY A 399 -31.01 43.64 19.05
C GLY A 399 -31.59 42.99 17.78
N HIS A 400 -31.10 43.33 16.59
CA HIS A 400 -31.53 42.68 15.35
C HIS A 400 -31.07 41.21 15.29
N MET A 401 -32.05 40.29 15.26
CA MET A 401 -31.81 38.85 15.31
C MET A 401 -31.76 38.23 13.90
N ILE A 402 -30.67 37.54 13.57
CA ILE A 402 -30.54 36.74 12.35
C ILE A 402 -30.28 35.30 12.77
N ALA A 403 -31.15 34.38 12.34
CA ALA A 403 -31.09 32.96 12.70
C ALA A 403 -30.96 32.70 14.22
N GLY A 404 -31.56 33.55 15.06
CA GLY A 404 -31.51 33.42 16.52
C GLY A 404 -30.27 34.01 17.20
N GLU A 405 -29.39 34.69 16.48
CA GLU A 405 -28.25 35.43 17.03
C GLU A 405 -28.44 36.94 16.87
N ASP A 406 -28.15 37.69 17.93
CA ASP A 406 -28.16 39.16 17.92
C ASP A 406 -26.96 39.68 17.10
N THR A 407 -27.20 39.85 15.80
CA THR A 407 -26.18 40.24 14.84
C THR A 407 -26.00 41.76 14.85
N GLY A 408 -27.05 42.51 15.20
CA GLY A 408 -27.00 43.97 15.33
C GLY A 408 -26.05 44.41 16.44
N SER A 409 -26.21 43.88 17.66
CA SER A 409 -25.34 44.22 18.79
C SER A 409 -23.89 43.75 18.54
N TRP A 410 -23.72 42.60 17.89
CA TRP A 410 -22.41 42.12 17.48
C TRP A 410 -21.74 43.07 16.47
N LEU A 411 -22.46 43.52 15.44
CA LEU A 411 -21.95 44.43 14.41
C LEU A 411 -21.59 45.80 14.98
N ALA A 412 -22.47 46.39 15.81
CA ALA A 412 -22.20 47.64 16.50
C ALA A 412 -20.87 47.57 17.28
N ARG A 413 -20.65 46.45 17.97
CA ARG A 413 -19.37 46.20 18.66
C ARG A 413 -18.18 46.09 17.71
N GLN A 414 -18.35 45.47 16.54
CA GLN A 414 -17.26 45.41 15.56
C GLN A 414 -16.88 46.80 15.02
N ARG A 415 -17.88 47.68 14.84
CA ARG A 415 -17.69 49.07 14.40
C ARG A 415 -16.97 49.92 15.44
N LEU A 416 -17.23 49.70 16.73
CA LEU A 416 -16.52 50.37 17.84
C LEU A 416 -15.08 49.85 18.00
N ASP A 417 -14.89 48.53 17.93
CA ASP A 417 -13.59 47.87 18.11
C ASP A 417 -12.77 47.83 16.78
N TRP A 418 -13.12 48.65 15.77
CA TRP A 418 -12.64 48.51 14.39
C TRP A 418 -11.12 48.47 14.24
N ASP A 419 -10.41 49.36 14.94
CA ASP A 419 -8.95 49.49 14.85
C ASP A 419 -8.20 48.30 15.47
N ILE A 420 -8.83 47.60 16.42
CA ILE A 420 -8.25 46.42 17.08
C ILE A 420 -8.64 45.10 16.39
N LEU A 421 -9.56 45.14 15.41
CA LEU A 421 -9.89 43.95 14.62
C LEU A 421 -8.67 43.45 13.84
N HIS A 422 -8.66 42.15 13.53
CA HIS A 422 -7.70 41.61 12.57
C HIS A 422 -7.88 42.29 11.20
N ALA A 423 -6.80 42.54 10.46
CA ALA A 423 -6.85 43.26 9.19
C ALA A 423 -7.85 42.64 8.20
N GLU A 424 -7.88 41.31 8.15
CA GLU A 424 -8.83 40.58 7.30
C GLU A 424 -10.28 40.68 7.79
N GLN A 425 -10.53 40.79 9.11
CA GLN A 425 -11.88 41.02 9.63
C GLN A 425 -12.41 42.39 9.18
N ARG A 426 -11.56 43.43 9.21
CA ARG A 426 -11.91 44.75 8.65
C ARG A 426 -12.21 44.66 7.15
N ARG A 427 -11.35 43.97 6.38
CA ARG A 427 -11.54 43.79 4.93
C ARG A 427 -12.87 43.11 4.62
N LEU A 428 -13.20 42.05 5.37
CA LEU A 428 -14.44 41.29 5.21
C LEU A 428 -15.67 42.12 5.54
N LEU A 429 -15.67 42.87 6.65
CA LEU A 429 -16.77 43.75 7.05
C LEU A 429 -16.95 44.93 6.09
N ALA A 430 -15.85 45.58 5.69
CA ALA A 430 -15.87 46.66 4.70
C ALA A 430 -16.41 46.16 3.35
N GLY A 431 -16.12 44.91 2.97
CA GLY A 431 -16.69 44.27 1.79
C GLY A 431 -18.21 44.09 1.83
N LEU A 432 -18.83 44.11 3.02
CA LEU A 432 -20.28 44.14 3.19
C LEU A 432 -20.86 45.57 3.28
N GLY A 433 -20.01 46.60 3.19
CA GLY A 433 -20.39 48.00 3.34
C GLY A 433 -20.39 48.52 4.78
N ALA A 434 -19.92 47.75 5.76
CA ALA A 434 -19.79 48.24 7.13
C ALA A 434 -18.63 49.23 7.25
N THR A 435 -18.87 50.38 7.89
CA THR A 435 -17.87 51.41 8.18
C THR A 435 -17.51 51.40 9.68
N PRO A 436 -16.33 51.94 10.05
CA PRO A 436 -16.04 52.25 11.46
C PRO A 436 -17.15 53.10 12.06
N GLY A 437 -17.42 52.93 13.36
CA GLY A 437 -18.39 53.77 14.06
C GLY A 437 -17.81 55.17 14.30
N ASP A 438 -18.64 56.19 14.15
CA ASP A 438 -18.33 57.56 14.57
C ASP A 438 -18.41 57.65 16.10
N GLY A 439 -17.37 57.19 16.79
CA GLY A 439 -17.33 57.26 18.25
C GLY A 439 -16.33 56.30 18.85
N GLY A 440 -15.20 56.84 19.28
CA GLY A 440 -14.23 56.13 20.11
C GLY A 440 -14.93 55.55 21.33
N VAL A 441 -14.67 54.26 21.57
CA VAL A 441 -14.81 53.55 22.85
C VAL A 441 -15.80 54.21 23.82
N GLN A 442 -17.11 54.01 23.62
CA GLN A 442 -17.97 53.88 24.79
C GLN A 442 -17.68 52.50 25.36
N GLU A 443 -16.65 52.45 26.21
CA GLU A 443 -16.53 51.42 27.21
C GLU A 443 -17.80 51.52 28.07
N GLU A 444 -18.79 50.67 27.80
CA GLU A 444 -19.55 50.13 28.93
C GLU A 444 -18.48 49.57 29.88
N GLU A 445 -18.29 50.27 31.00
CA GLU A 445 -17.27 50.04 32.00
C GLU A 445 -17.12 48.52 32.20
N ARG A 446 -16.03 47.94 31.68
CA ARG A 446 -15.80 46.50 31.75
C ARG A 446 -15.73 46.18 33.23
N VAL A 447 -16.82 45.63 33.80
CA VAL A 447 -16.82 45.19 35.18
C VAL A 447 -15.68 44.18 35.32
N THR A 448 -14.62 44.61 36.01
CA THR A 448 -13.38 43.85 36.16
C THR A 448 -13.68 42.51 36.81
N GLN A 449 -12.77 41.54 36.71
CA GLN A 449 -12.96 40.27 37.44
C GLN A 449 -13.10 40.52 38.95
N ASP A 450 -12.49 41.58 39.47
CA ASP A 450 -12.70 42.06 40.84
C ASP A 450 -14.09 42.66 41.02
N GLY A 451 -14.56 43.55 40.12
CA GLY A 451 -15.92 44.08 40.18
C GLY A 451 -17.00 43.00 40.14
N LYS A 452 -16.83 41.96 39.32
CA LYS A 452 -17.74 40.80 39.27
C LYS A 452 -17.70 39.99 40.55
N PHE A 453 -16.52 39.84 41.15
CA PHE A 453 -16.36 39.17 42.44
C PHE A 453 -17.04 39.96 43.55
N THR A 454 -16.78 41.27 43.65
CA THR A 454 -17.40 42.18 44.63
C THR A 454 -18.92 42.18 44.53
N ARG A 455 -19.48 42.28 43.32
CA ARG A 455 -20.93 42.24 43.11
C ARG A 455 -21.54 40.92 43.58
N ASN A 456 -20.93 39.79 43.22
CA ASN A 456 -21.45 38.49 43.63
C ASN A 456 -21.23 38.21 45.13
N LEU A 457 -20.19 38.78 45.73
CA LEU A 457 -19.95 38.74 47.17
C LEU A 457 -21.01 39.57 47.93
N ALA A 458 -21.42 40.72 47.40
CA ALA A 458 -22.52 41.51 47.96
C ALA A 458 -23.85 40.73 47.92
N ALA A 459 -24.14 40.04 46.81
CA ALA A 459 -25.30 39.15 46.72
C ALA A 459 -25.22 37.96 47.70
N ALA A 460 -24.02 37.40 47.90
CA ALA A 460 -23.78 36.35 48.89
C ALA A 460 -24.00 36.87 50.32
N ALA A 461 -23.58 38.10 50.62
CA ALA A 461 -23.80 38.75 51.90
C ALA A 461 -25.30 39.01 52.16
N ALA A 462 -26.03 39.51 51.15
CA ALA A 462 -27.47 39.71 51.23
C ALA A 462 -28.23 38.39 51.50
N TYR A 463 -27.84 37.31 50.80
CA TYR A 463 -28.39 35.97 51.05
C TYR A 463 -28.05 35.48 52.47
N ALA A 464 -26.80 35.61 52.90
CA ALA A 464 -26.36 35.17 54.23
C ALA A 464 -27.05 35.95 55.35
N GLN A 465 -27.30 37.25 55.16
CA GLN A 465 -28.05 38.09 56.10
C GLN A 465 -29.52 37.65 56.18
N ARG A 466 -30.15 37.31 55.06
CA ARG A 466 -31.56 36.88 55.01
C ARG A 466 -31.77 35.47 55.58
N GLU A 467 -30.92 34.53 55.20
CA GLU A 467 -31.10 33.11 55.50
C GLU A 467 -30.29 32.64 56.72
N GLY A 468 -29.43 33.49 57.27
CA GLY A 468 -28.52 33.15 58.38
C GLY A 468 -27.40 32.15 58.02
N HIS A 469 -27.28 31.77 56.75
CA HIS A 469 -26.28 30.82 56.25
C HIS A 469 -25.96 31.03 54.77
N LEU A 470 -24.81 30.50 54.32
CA LEU A 470 -24.42 30.50 52.90
C LEU A 470 -24.62 29.14 52.19
N ASN A 471 -25.63 28.39 52.61
CA ASN A 471 -26.05 27.14 51.95
C ASN A 471 -26.99 27.42 50.77
N VAL A 472 -26.44 28.00 49.70
CA VAL A 472 -27.23 28.39 48.53
C VAL A 472 -27.53 27.18 47.63
N PRO A 473 -28.80 26.85 47.33
CA PRO A 473 -29.13 25.81 46.35
C PRO A 473 -28.52 26.11 44.98
N ARG A 474 -28.03 25.08 44.26
CA ARG A 474 -27.30 25.28 43.00
C ARG A 474 -28.07 26.08 41.93
N LYS A 475 -29.40 25.96 41.90
CA LYS A 475 -30.27 26.67 40.95
C LYS A 475 -30.73 28.05 41.43
N HIS A 476 -30.39 28.46 42.65
CA HIS A 476 -30.83 29.71 43.24
C HIS A 476 -30.30 30.93 42.47
N VAL A 477 -31.19 31.89 42.25
CA VAL A 477 -30.91 33.20 41.68
C VAL A 477 -31.23 34.23 42.76
N GLU A 478 -30.26 35.05 43.07
CA GLU A 478 -30.39 36.18 43.99
C GLU A 478 -30.61 37.45 43.20
N ILE A 479 -31.54 38.31 43.62
CA ILE A 479 -31.79 39.59 42.96
C ILE A 479 -31.19 40.68 43.84
N THR A 480 -30.21 41.41 43.30
CA THR A 480 -29.57 42.53 43.99
C THR A 480 -29.57 43.74 43.05
N ASP A 481 -30.11 44.86 43.51
CA ASP A 481 -30.24 46.10 42.74
C ASP A 481 -30.86 45.89 41.34
N GLY A 482 -31.94 45.10 41.29
CA GLY A 482 -32.65 44.77 40.04
C GLY A 482 -31.90 43.83 39.09
N THR A 483 -30.73 43.33 39.48
CA THR A 483 -29.92 42.40 38.68
C THR A 483 -30.06 40.97 39.18
N GLU A 484 -30.35 40.04 38.28
CA GLU A 484 -30.35 38.61 38.56
C GLU A 484 -28.92 38.03 38.64
N ILE A 485 -28.57 37.48 39.79
CA ILE A 485 -27.27 36.85 40.05
C ILE A 485 -27.50 35.37 40.31
N ARG A 486 -26.94 34.50 39.46
CA ARG A 486 -26.97 33.02 39.64
C ARG A 486 -26.08 32.58 40.80
N LEU A 487 -26.46 32.97 42.02
CA LEU A 487 -25.66 32.85 43.23
C LEU A 487 -25.33 31.39 43.56
N GLY A 488 -26.26 30.46 43.32
CA GLY A 488 -26.03 29.03 43.56
C GLY A 488 -24.90 28.43 42.73
N ILE A 489 -24.80 28.82 41.46
CA ILE A 489 -23.72 28.40 40.57
C ILE A 489 -22.40 29.05 41.00
N TRP A 490 -22.44 30.34 41.35
CA TRP A 490 -21.26 31.07 41.76
C TRP A 490 -20.64 30.51 43.05
N ILE A 491 -21.43 30.27 44.10
CA ILE A 491 -20.99 29.64 45.36
C ILE A 491 -20.38 28.26 45.11
N SER A 492 -21.02 27.43 44.28
CA SER A 492 -20.49 26.12 43.90
C SER A 492 -19.13 26.21 43.17
N ASN A 493 -18.97 27.21 42.30
CA ASN A 493 -17.71 27.46 41.61
C ASN A 493 -16.60 27.96 42.56
N GLN A 494 -16.93 28.77 43.56
CA GLN A 494 -15.94 29.18 44.58
C GLN A 494 -15.45 27.95 45.38
N ARG A 495 -16.37 27.08 45.84
CA ARG A 495 -16.02 25.85 46.58
C ARG A 495 -15.04 24.97 45.81
N SER A 496 -15.36 24.67 44.54
CA SER A 496 -14.50 23.82 43.70
C SER A 496 -13.12 24.43 43.39
N ARG A 497 -12.97 25.75 43.53
CA ARG A 497 -11.73 26.48 43.21
C ARG A 497 -10.99 27.00 44.43
N ARG A 498 -11.32 26.56 45.65
CA ARG A 498 -10.68 27.01 46.90
C ARG A 498 -9.16 27.09 46.81
N ALA A 499 -8.51 26.04 46.29
CA ALA A 499 -7.05 25.96 46.19
C ALA A 499 -6.41 26.99 45.22
N LYS A 500 -7.21 27.68 44.40
CA LYS A 500 -6.78 28.66 43.39
C LYS A 500 -7.27 30.07 43.72
N LEU A 501 -7.95 30.29 44.84
CA LEU A 501 -8.45 31.59 45.24
C LEU A 501 -7.38 32.36 46.02
N PRO A 502 -7.20 33.68 45.76
CA PRO A 502 -6.43 34.56 46.62
C PRO A 502 -6.95 34.51 48.06
N LEU A 503 -6.05 34.57 49.04
CA LEU A 503 -6.37 34.45 50.47
C LEU A 503 -7.48 35.43 50.90
N GLN A 504 -7.38 36.69 50.47
CA GLN A 504 -8.38 37.74 50.75
C GLN A 504 -9.81 37.36 50.33
N ARG A 505 -9.97 36.63 49.21
CA ARG A 505 -11.28 36.18 48.73
C ARG A 505 -11.82 34.99 49.51
N VAL A 506 -10.91 34.15 50.02
CA VAL A 506 -11.26 33.04 50.91
C VAL A 506 -11.73 33.60 52.25
N ASP A 507 -11.03 34.59 52.79
CA ASP A 507 -11.37 35.24 54.06
C ASP A 507 -12.73 35.95 53.98
N ALA A 508 -12.96 36.74 52.93
CA ALA A 508 -14.25 37.40 52.71
C ALA A 508 -15.44 36.43 52.61
N LEU A 509 -15.23 35.22 52.08
CA LEU A 509 -16.26 34.18 52.04
C LEU A 509 -16.40 33.47 53.39
N ASN A 510 -15.32 33.29 54.14
CA ASN A 510 -15.35 32.72 55.49
C ASN A 510 -16.13 33.60 56.46
N GLU A 511 -15.99 34.93 56.37
CA GLU A 511 -16.75 35.91 57.16
C GLU A 511 -18.26 35.78 56.95
N LEU A 512 -18.68 35.37 55.74
CA LEU A 512 -20.09 35.10 55.40
C LEU A 512 -20.55 33.68 55.78
N GLY A 513 -19.72 32.91 56.51
CA GLY A 513 -20.05 31.55 56.95
C GLY A 513 -19.95 30.48 55.85
N MET A 514 -19.11 30.70 54.84
CA MET A 514 -18.90 29.75 53.74
C MET A 514 -18.38 28.40 54.24
N ARG A 515 -19.12 27.33 53.94
CA ARG A 515 -18.63 25.95 54.07
C ARG A 515 -17.97 25.53 52.77
N TRP A 516 -16.74 25.03 52.87
CA TRP A 516 -15.91 24.65 51.72
C TRP A 516 -16.05 23.18 51.30
N SER A 517 -16.82 22.39 52.06
CA SER A 517 -17.13 20.98 51.79
C SER A 517 -18.15 20.82 50.68
#